data_AF-A0A4Q3VWZ7-F1
#
_entry.id   AF-A0A4Q3VWZ7-F1
#
_cell.length_a   1.000
_cell.length_b   1.000
_cell.length_c   1.000
_cell.angle_alpha   90.00
_cell.angle_beta   90.00
_cell.angle_gamma   90.00
#
_symmetry.space_group_name_H-M   'P 1'
#
loop_
_entity.id
_entity.type
_entity.pdbx_description
1 polymer ?
#
loop_
_entity_poly.entity_id
_entity_poly.type
_entity_poly.pdbx_seq_one_letter_code
_entity_poly.pdbx_strand_id
1 'polypeptide(L)'
;MALTDLNRSKTLRVKPPLEVGNMIFGKVQPQAKDLEEAILGAIMLEKGAFETAVDILKSDCFYLDSHQRIFQAMLSLANKSLPIDLLTVVEELKLRGDLEQVGGAYFVSRLTNGVVSSAHVEAHSRIVLQKFLQRELIRISGEIIRDAYEDTTDIFDMLDTAEAKLFEVTNNNMRKDFDAIDNVMVKTVGRIQEMRNRNEDITGVPTGFPKLDRVTYGWQSTDLIILAARPSVGKTAFALNLARSAALHPTKPTGVGFFSLEMSSGQLVQRILSAESEIHLEKISRGKLEEHEMQQLYKKGVDRLNTAPIYIDDSAGLNIFELRAKCRRMKTRYNVGLILIDYLQLMSGSSDRNSNREQEISKISRDLKGLAKELGVPIIALSQLSREVEKRKEGMKIPQ
;
A
#
# COMPACT_ATOMS: atom_id res chain seq x y z
N MET A 1 -69.39 -24.04 14.54
CA MET A 1 -68.00 -23.59 14.78
C MET A 1 -67.39 -23.23 13.44
N ALA A 2 -67.36 -21.94 13.12
CA ALA A 2 -66.68 -21.42 11.94
C ALA A 2 -65.23 -21.13 12.31
N LEU A 3 -64.28 -21.68 11.56
CA LEU A 3 -62.90 -21.23 11.56
C LEU A 3 -62.60 -20.63 10.20
N THR A 4 -62.29 -19.35 10.24
CA THR A 4 -62.14 -18.41 9.14
C THR A 4 -60.77 -18.59 8.48
N ASP A 5 -60.77 -18.77 7.15
CA ASP A 5 -59.59 -18.68 6.30
C ASP A 5 -59.02 -17.25 6.31
N LEU A 6 -57.88 -17.07 6.97
CA LEU A 6 -57.08 -15.84 6.96
C LEU A 6 -56.10 -15.85 5.78
N ASN A 7 -56.62 -15.94 4.56
CA ASN A 7 -55.86 -15.60 3.35
C ASN A 7 -55.94 -14.07 3.14
N ARG A 8 -55.13 -13.32 3.90
CA ARG A 8 -54.84 -11.91 3.59
C ARG A 8 -53.51 -11.86 2.85
N SER A 9 -53.58 -11.53 1.57
CA SER A 9 -52.44 -11.19 0.73
C SER A 9 -51.60 -10.11 1.40
N LYS A 10 -50.42 -10.51 1.91
CA LYS A 10 -49.32 -9.56 2.11
C LYS A 10 -48.64 -9.43 0.75
N THR A 11 -49.14 -8.50 -0.05
CA THR A 11 -48.33 -7.91 -1.12
C THR A 11 -47.07 -7.34 -0.46
N LEU A 12 -45.96 -8.06 -0.62
CA LEU A 12 -44.64 -7.51 -0.36
C LEU A 12 -44.51 -6.30 -1.29
N ARG A 13 -44.71 -5.10 -0.73
CA ARG A 13 -44.26 -3.87 -1.38
C ARG A 13 -42.75 -3.99 -1.49
N VAL A 14 -42.30 -4.50 -2.63
CA VAL A 14 -40.95 -4.30 -3.13
C VAL A 14 -40.77 -2.80 -3.11
N LYS A 15 -39.99 -2.29 -2.14
CA LYS A 15 -39.53 -0.91 -2.21
C LYS A 15 -38.81 -0.79 -3.57
N PRO A 16 -39.11 0.22 -4.39
CA PRO A 16 -38.37 0.41 -5.63
C PRO A 16 -36.87 0.46 -5.27
N PRO A 17 -35.99 -0.16 -6.08
CA PRO A 17 -34.56 -0.02 -5.88
C PRO A 17 -34.26 1.48 -5.80
N LEU A 18 -33.49 1.89 -4.80
CA LEU A 18 -33.03 3.27 -4.68
C LEU A 18 -32.37 3.64 -6.01
N GLU A 19 -33.05 4.45 -6.83
CA GLU A 19 -32.53 4.91 -8.11
C GLU A 19 -31.29 5.77 -7.84
N VAL A 20 -30.11 5.19 -8.10
CA VAL A 20 -28.82 5.90 -8.05
C VAL A 20 -28.85 7.14 -8.96
N GLY A 21 -29.66 7.10 -10.03
CA GLY A 21 -29.95 8.24 -10.89
C GLY A 21 -30.42 9.49 -10.12
N ASN A 22 -31.22 9.33 -9.07
CA ASN A 22 -31.76 10.46 -8.30
C ASN A 22 -30.75 11.10 -7.33
N MET A 23 -29.61 10.46 -7.05
CA MET A 23 -28.54 11.07 -6.24
C MET A 23 -27.57 11.94 -7.07
N ILE A 24 -27.53 11.76 -8.39
CA ILE A 24 -26.55 12.37 -9.31
C ILE A 24 -27.15 13.53 -10.12
N PHE A 25 -28.45 13.50 -10.43
CA PHE A 25 -29.10 14.58 -11.19
C PHE A 25 -29.29 15.85 -10.33
N GLY A 26 -28.41 16.83 -10.54
CA GLY A 26 -28.54 18.20 -10.02
C GLY A 26 -27.27 18.78 -9.41
N LYS A 27 -26.23 17.96 -9.17
CA LYS A 27 -24.93 18.45 -8.69
C LYS A 27 -23.95 18.58 -9.84
N VAL A 28 -23.39 19.77 -9.99
CA VAL A 28 -22.30 20.02 -10.93
C VAL A 28 -21.06 19.26 -10.45
N GLN A 29 -20.33 18.65 -11.38
CA GLN A 29 -19.09 17.97 -11.04
C GLN A 29 -18.09 18.95 -10.37
N PRO A 30 -17.25 18.47 -9.44
CA PRO A 30 -16.24 19.30 -8.82
C PRO A 30 -15.31 19.97 -9.84
N GLN A 31 -15.29 21.29 -9.82
CA GLN A 31 -14.56 22.14 -10.77
C GLN A 31 -14.08 23.42 -10.08
N ALA A 32 -13.06 24.04 -10.65
CA ALA A 32 -12.55 25.34 -10.22
C ALA A 32 -12.11 26.15 -11.45
N LYS A 33 -13.07 26.52 -12.31
CA LYS A 33 -12.81 27.16 -13.61
C LYS A 33 -11.97 28.42 -13.49
N ASP A 34 -12.26 29.26 -12.51
CA ASP A 34 -11.53 30.52 -12.29
C ASP A 34 -10.05 30.27 -11.97
N LEU A 35 -9.74 29.18 -11.25
CA LEU A 35 -8.37 28.79 -10.95
C LEU A 35 -7.68 28.17 -12.17
N GLU A 36 -8.40 27.42 -12.98
CA GLU A 36 -7.89 26.91 -14.25
C GLU A 36 -7.50 28.05 -15.19
N GLU A 37 -8.37 29.06 -15.35
CA GLU A 37 -8.09 30.25 -16.14
C GLU A 37 -6.86 31.00 -15.60
N ALA A 38 -6.77 31.17 -14.27
CA ALA A 38 -5.65 31.83 -13.62
C ALA A 38 -4.31 31.11 -13.83
N ILE A 39 -4.29 29.76 -13.78
CA ILE A 39 -3.08 28.97 -14.03
C ILE A 39 -2.63 29.12 -15.48
N LEU A 40 -3.55 28.94 -16.44
CA LEU A 40 -3.22 29.04 -17.87
C LEU A 40 -2.73 30.45 -18.23
N GLY A 41 -3.37 31.48 -17.70
CA GLY A 41 -2.91 32.86 -17.90
C GLY A 41 -1.54 33.11 -17.27
N ALA A 42 -1.30 32.62 -16.04
CA ALA A 42 -0.04 32.82 -15.34
C ALA A 42 1.13 32.15 -16.06
N ILE A 43 0.90 30.96 -16.63
CA ILE A 43 1.88 30.25 -17.46
C ILE A 43 2.33 31.07 -18.67
N MET A 44 1.41 31.81 -19.32
CA MET A 44 1.74 32.63 -20.48
C MET A 44 2.44 33.94 -20.13
N LEU A 45 2.37 34.37 -18.87
CA LEU A 45 2.91 35.66 -18.41
C LEU A 45 4.27 35.52 -17.72
N GLU A 46 4.47 34.48 -16.91
CA GLU A 46 5.67 34.31 -16.09
C GLU A 46 6.52 33.10 -16.50
N LYS A 47 7.83 33.33 -16.64
CA LYS A 47 8.80 32.26 -16.85
C LYS A 47 8.93 31.41 -15.58
N GLY A 48 8.77 30.09 -15.71
CA GLY A 48 8.87 29.13 -14.60
C GLY A 48 7.51 28.69 -14.03
N ALA A 49 6.44 29.46 -14.24
CA ALA A 49 5.08 29.05 -13.84
C ALA A 49 4.65 27.74 -14.51
N PHE A 50 5.07 27.51 -15.76
CA PHE A 50 4.84 26.25 -16.46
C PHE A 50 5.51 25.06 -15.76
N GLU A 51 6.76 25.20 -15.32
CA GLU A 51 7.52 24.13 -14.66
C GLU A 51 6.84 23.73 -13.35
N THR A 52 6.42 24.71 -12.55
CA THR A 52 5.68 24.45 -11.31
C THR A 52 4.33 23.77 -11.58
N ALA A 53 3.62 24.18 -12.63
CA ALA A 53 2.32 23.62 -12.97
C ALA A 53 2.41 22.19 -13.52
N VAL A 54 3.40 21.89 -14.37
CA VAL A 54 3.54 20.57 -15.01
C VAL A 54 3.97 19.46 -14.05
N ASP A 55 4.67 19.83 -12.96
CA ASP A 55 5.00 18.89 -11.89
C ASP A 55 3.76 18.40 -11.12
N ILE A 56 2.70 19.21 -11.09
CA ILE A 56 1.47 18.96 -10.32
C ILE A 56 0.33 18.47 -11.21
N LEU A 57 0.20 19.03 -12.42
CA LEU A 57 -0.96 18.88 -13.29
C LEU A 57 -0.65 18.15 -14.60
N LYS A 58 -1.60 17.32 -15.02
CA LYS A 58 -1.69 16.79 -16.38
C LYS A 58 -2.79 17.53 -17.14
N SER A 59 -2.82 17.42 -18.47
CA SER A 59 -3.88 17.99 -19.30
C SER A 59 -5.27 17.61 -18.81
N ASP A 60 -5.45 16.36 -18.40
CA ASP A 60 -6.76 15.80 -18.06
C ASP A 60 -7.26 16.31 -16.69
N CYS A 61 -6.39 16.99 -15.93
CA CYS A 61 -6.76 17.61 -14.65
C CYS A 61 -7.69 18.81 -14.82
N PHE A 62 -7.70 19.46 -15.98
CA PHE A 62 -8.59 20.59 -16.26
C PHE A 62 -10.01 20.10 -16.55
N TYR A 63 -11.02 20.81 -16.05
CA TYR A 63 -12.41 20.43 -16.23
C TYR A 63 -12.93 20.77 -17.64
N LEU A 64 -12.52 21.92 -18.18
CA LEU A 64 -12.96 22.38 -19.50
C LEU A 64 -12.06 21.81 -20.59
N ASP A 65 -12.65 21.19 -21.62
CA ASP A 65 -11.92 20.67 -22.80
C ASP A 65 -11.03 21.74 -23.45
N SER A 66 -11.53 22.99 -23.51
CA SER A 66 -10.73 24.11 -24.01
C SER A 66 -9.45 24.33 -23.22
N HIS A 67 -9.51 24.23 -21.89
CA HIS A 67 -8.34 24.36 -21.01
C HIS A 67 -7.38 23.18 -21.15
N GLN A 68 -7.91 21.96 -21.30
CA GLN A 68 -7.11 20.77 -21.54
C GLN A 68 -6.26 20.93 -22.81
N ARG A 69 -6.88 21.38 -23.91
CA ARG A 69 -6.20 21.62 -25.20
C ARG A 69 -5.17 22.73 -25.13
N ILE A 70 -5.48 23.83 -24.45
CA ILE A 70 -4.51 24.91 -24.22
C ILE A 70 -3.28 24.38 -23.47
N PHE A 71 -3.48 23.63 -22.39
CA PHE A 71 -2.38 23.04 -21.64
C PHE A 71 -1.58 22.01 -22.46
N GLN A 72 -2.24 21.22 -23.31
CA GLN A 72 -1.57 20.32 -24.25
C GLN A 72 -0.72 21.05 -25.30
N ALA A 73 -1.18 22.22 -25.77
CA ALA A 73 -0.39 23.08 -26.65
C ALA A 73 0.86 23.62 -25.93
N MET A 74 0.72 24.04 -24.66
CA MET A 74 1.86 24.45 -23.82
C MET A 74 2.87 23.31 -23.63
N LEU A 75 2.40 22.09 -23.35
CA LEU A 75 3.24 20.89 -23.29
C LEU A 75 3.99 20.62 -24.60
N SER A 76 3.32 20.82 -25.74
CA SER A 76 3.94 20.73 -27.08
C SER A 76 5.12 21.67 -27.24
N LEU A 77 4.91 22.95 -26.87
CA LEU A 77 5.90 24.00 -26.98
C LEU A 77 7.08 23.71 -26.05
N ALA A 78 6.81 23.27 -24.82
CA ALA A 78 7.84 22.85 -23.88
C ALA A 78 8.71 21.70 -24.44
N ASN A 79 8.08 20.67 -25.02
CA ASN A 79 8.77 19.54 -25.64
C ASN A 79 9.63 19.97 -26.85
N LYS A 80 9.19 20.99 -27.59
CA LYS A 80 9.96 21.62 -28.68
C LYS A 80 11.01 22.62 -28.19
N SER A 81 11.14 22.81 -26.87
CA SER A 81 12.00 23.83 -26.24
C SER A 81 11.72 25.25 -26.76
N LEU A 82 10.45 25.54 -27.08
CA LEU A 82 9.98 26.84 -27.52
C LEU A 82 9.42 27.63 -26.33
N PRO A 83 9.53 28.97 -26.33
CA PRO A 83 8.93 29.80 -25.29
C PRO A 83 7.41 29.65 -25.27
N ILE A 84 6.84 29.62 -24.07
CA ILE A 84 5.40 29.52 -23.84
C ILE A 84 4.89 30.91 -23.49
N ASP A 85 4.28 31.58 -24.46
CA ASP A 85 3.66 32.89 -24.31
C ASP A 85 2.34 32.92 -25.09
N LEU A 86 1.58 34.02 -24.96
CA LEU A 86 0.28 34.16 -25.63
C LEU A 86 0.37 33.91 -27.15
N LEU A 87 1.40 34.43 -27.82
CA LEU A 87 1.51 34.33 -29.28
C LEU A 87 1.91 32.92 -29.70
N THR A 88 2.88 32.31 -29.02
CA THR A 88 3.33 30.96 -29.34
C THR A 88 2.25 29.91 -29.06
N VAL A 89 1.48 30.07 -27.98
CA VAL A 89 0.35 29.18 -27.66
C VAL A 89 -0.74 29.29 -28.71
N VAL A 90 -1.09 30.51 -29.15
CA VAL A 90 -2.10 30.70 -30.22
C VAL A 90 -1.64 30.08 -31.54
N GLU A 91 -0.37 30.24 -31.91
CA GLU A 91 0.16 29.65 -33.15
C GLU A 91 0.22 28.11 -33.08
N GLU A 92 0.62 27.54 -31.95
CA GLU A 92 0.61 26.09 -31.75
C GLU A 92 -0.82 25.51 -31.78
N LEU A 93 -1.80 26.21 -31.18
CA LEU A 93 -3.21 25.83 -31.26
C LEU A 93 -3.74 25.88 -32.69
N LYS A 94 -3.29 26.86 -33.48
CA LYS A 94 -3.64 26.99 -34.90
C LYS A 94 -3.05 25.86 -35.73
N LEU A 95 -1.77 25.53 -35.52
CA LEU A 95 -1.09 24.42 -36.19
C LEU A 95 -1.75 23.07 -35.90
N ARG A 96 -2.31 22.90 -34.69
CA ARG A 96 -3.06 21.71 -34.28
C ARG A 96 -4.50 21.67 -34.77
N GLY A 97 -5.05 22.78 -35.26
CA GLY A 97 -6.47 22.89 -35.63
C GLY A 97 -7.43 23.01 -34.43
N ASP A 98 -6.91 23.33 -33.24
CA ASP A 98 -7.67 23.44 -32.00
C ASP A 98 -8.13 24.87 -31.69
N LEU A 99 -7.57 25.89 -32.38
CA LEU A 99 -7.77 27.30 -32.06
C LEU A 99 -9.26 27.72 -32.03
N GLU A 100 -10.06 27.26 -32.98
CA GLU A 100 -11.49 27.57 -33.01
C GLU A 100 -12.25 26.87 -31.87
N GLN A 101 -11.85 25.65 -31.52
CA GLN A 101 -12.50 24.83 -30.48
C GLN A 101 -12.25 25.39 -29.07
N VAL A 102 -11.15 26.10 -28.85
CA VAL A 102 -10.87 26.77 -27.58
C VAL A 102 -11.49 28.17 -27.46
N GLY A 103 -12.23 28.63 -28.47
CA GLY A 103 -12.86 29.97 -28.48
C GLY A 103 -12.03 31.07 -29.15
N GLY A 104 -11.02 30.69 -29.95
CA GLY A 104 -10.20 31.60 -30.74
C GLY A 104 -9.13 32.35 -29.94
N ALA A 105 -8.32 33.14 -30.65
CA ALA A 105 -7.24 33.92 -30.06
C ALA A 105 -7.72 34.91 -28.98
N TYR A 106 -8.96 35.40 -29.10
CA TYR A 106 -9.57 36.29 -28.11
C TYR A 106 -9.73 35.61 -26.75
N PHE A 107 -10.15 34.34 -26.72
CA PHE A 107 -10.30 33.60 -25.45
C PHE A 107 -8.94 33.44 -24.76
N VAL A 108 -7.90 33.05 -25.49
CA VAL A 108 -6.55 32.88 -24.94
C VAL A 108 -6.01 34.21 -24.39
N SER A 109 -6.24 35.33 -25.10
CA SER A 109 -5.87 36.67 -24.61
C SER A 109 -6.68 37.10 -23.37
N ARG A 110 -7.90 36.63 -23.20
CA ARG A 110 -8.69 36.92 -21.99
C ARG A 110 -8.12 36.22 -20.77
N LEU A 111 -7.56 35.01 -20.92
CA LEU A 111 -6.95 34.26 -19.81
C LEU A 111 -5.81 35.04 -19.17
N THR A 112 -5.00 35.76 -19.96
CA THR A 112 -3.91 36.59 -19.42
C THR A 112 -4.41 37.83 -18.66
N ASN A 113 -5.60 38.35 -19.00
CA ASN A 113 -6.14 39.55 -18.36
C ASN A 113 -6.69 39.30 -16.94
N GLY A 114 -7.03 38.06 -16.61
CA GLY A 114 -7.60 37.68 -15.31
C GLY A 114 -6.56 37.43 -14.21
N VAL A 115 -5.27 37.45 -14.53
CA VAL A 115 -4.19 37.07 -13.61
C VAL A 115 -3.69 38.29 -12.86
N VAL A 116 -3.98 38.35 -11.55
CA VAL A 116 -3.50 39.41 -10.66
C VAL A 116 -2.11 39.09 -10.10
N SER A 117 -1.80 37.81 -9.86
CA SER A 117 -0.49 37.36 -9.39
C SER A 117 -0.25 35.90 -9.74
N SER A 118 0.94 35.60 -10.25
CA SER A 118 1.42 34.26 -10.57
C SER A 118 2.13 33.57 -9.38
N ALA A 119 2.37 34.29 -8.28
CA ALA A 119 3.04 33.75 -7.08
C ALA A 119 2.30 32.59 -6.41
N HIS A 120 1.02 32.36 -6.78
CA HIS A 120 0.17 31.32 -6.20
C HIS A 120 -0.16 30.18 -7.18
N VAL A 121 0.54 30.07 -8.32
CA VAL A 121 0.31 29.01 -9.32
C VAL A 121 0.39 27.62 -8.70
N GLU A 122 1.33 27.38 -7.77
CA GLU A 122 1.44 26.09 -7.07
C GLU A 122 0.16 25.78 -6.26
N ALA A 123 -0.30 26.74 -5.44
CA ALA A 123 -1.47 26.58 -4.60
C ALA A 123 -2.74 26.37 -5.44
N HIS A 124 -2.91 27.13 -6.52
CA HIS A 124 -4.02 26.97 -7.46
C HIS A 124 -3.96 25.60 -8.15
N SER A 125 -2.77 25.17 -8.58
CA SER A 125 -2.58 23.86 -9.21
C SER A 125 -2.96 22.72 -8.27
N ARG A 126 -2.59 22.80 -6.99
CA ARG A 126 -3.02 21.80 -5.99
C ARG A 126 -4.54 21.74 -5.84
N ILE A 127 -5.24 22.87 -5.89
CA ILE A 127 -6.71 22.90 -5.81
C ILE A 127 -7.34 22.28 -7.07
N VAL A 128 -6.83 22.60 -8.27
CA VAL A 128 -7.32 21.98 -9.53
C VAL A 128 -7.09 20.46 -9.50
N LEU A 129 -5.92 20.01 -9.04
CA LEU A 129 -5.64 18.58 -8.85
C LEU A 129 -6.63 17.91 -7.88
N GLN A 130 -6.95 18.57 -6.76
CA GLN A 130 -7.97 18.06 -5.82
C GLN A 130 -9.35 17.93 -6.50
N LYS A 131 -9.75 18.89 -7.33
CA LYS A 131 -11.02 18.81 -8.07
C LYS A 131 -10.99 17.66 -9.09
N PHE A 132 -9.89 17.47 -9.78
CA PHE A 132 -9.69 16.32 -10.68
C PHE A 132 -9.82 14.98 -9.94
N LEU A 133 -9.13 14.83 -8.79
CA LEU A 133 -9.22 13.63 -7.96
C LEU A 133 -10.65 13.35 -7.49
N GLN A 134 -11.41 14.39 -7.15
CA GLN A 134 -12.82 14.27 -6.80
C GLN A 134 -13.66 13.77 -7.99
N ARG A 135 -13.39 14.25 -9.21
CA ARG A 135 -14.08 13.78 -10.43
C ARG A 135 -13.74 12.32 -10.74
N GLU A 136 -12.47 11.93 -10.64
CA GLU A 136 -12.06 10.54 -10.85
C GLU A 136 -12.70 9.59 -9.84
N LEU A 137 -12.80 10.00 -8.58
CA LEU A 137 -13.48 9.20 -7.56
C LEU A 137 -14.98 9.03 -7.87
N ILE A 138 -15.64 10.09 -8.35
CA ILE A 138 -17.04 10.02 -8.80
C ILE A 138 -17.18 9.08 -10.00
N ARG A 139 -16.29 9.17 -10.99
CA ARG A 139 -16.30 8.31 -12.18
C ARG A 139 -16.16 6.83 -11.79
N ILE A 140 -15.14 6.51 -11.01
CA ILE A 140 -14.86 5.13 -10.56
C ILE A 140 -16.00 4.59 -9.71
N SER A 141 -16.54 5.42 -8.81
CA SER A 141 -17.69 5.02 -7.99
C SER A 141 -18.92 4.77 -8.85
N GLY A 142 -19.15 5.58 -9.89
CA GLY A 142 -20.23 5.36 -10.87
C GLY A 142 -20.08 4.04 -11.62
N GLU A 143 -18.86 3.69 -12.02
CA GLU A 143 -18.56 2.40 -12.63
C GLU A 143 -18.79 1.25 -11.65
N ILE A 144 -18.24 1.32 -10.44
CA ILE A 144 -18.44 0.29 -9.39
C ILE A 144 -19.92 0.10 -9.10
N ILE A 145 -20.70 1.19 -9.01
CA ILE A 145 -22.13 1.09 -8.77
C ILE A 145 -22.83 0.41 -9.95
N ARG A 146 -22.51 0.77 -11.20
CA ARG A 146 -23.07 0.11 -12.39
C ARG A 146 -22.74 -1.37 -12.39
N ASP A 147 -21.47 -1.69 -12.18
CA ASP A 147 -20.95 -3.05 -12.19
C ASP A 147 -21.60 -3.89 -11.04
N ALA A 148 -22.02 -3.26 -9.91
CA ALA A 148 -22.74 -3.94 -8.81
C ALA A 148 -24.17 -4.37 -9.17
N TYR A 149 -24.79 -3.74 -10.17
CA TYR A 149 -26.12 -4.12 -10.65
C TYR A 149 -26.06 -5.16 -11.77
N GLU A 150 -24.88 -5.49 -12.30
CA GLU A 150 -24.71 -6.52 -13.32
C GLU A 150 -24.53 -7.90 -12.68
N ASP A 151 -25.55 -8.75 -12.76
CA ASP A 151 -25.58 -10.11 -12.16
C ASP A 151 -24.58 -11.13 -12.79
N THR A 152 -23.75 -10.70 -13.76
CA THR A 152 -22.88 -11.59 -14.54
C THR A 152 -21.46 -11.72 -14.00
N THR A 153 -21.08 -10.92 -13.00
CA THR A 153 -19.69 -10.82 -12.53
C THR A 153 -19.54 -11.44 -11.14
N ASP A 154 -18.47 -12.20 -10.92
CA ASP A 154 -18.14 -12.72 -9.59
C ASP A 154 -17.83 -11.56 -8.62
N ILE A 155 -18.37 -11.64 -7.40
CA ILE A 155 -18.24 -10.58 -6.41
C ILE A 155 -16.79 -10.30 -5.99
N PHE A 156 -15.92 -11.33 -5.99
CA PHE A 156 -14.51 -11.17 -5.65
C PHE A 156 -13.73 -10.50 -6.78
N ASP A 157 -13.99 -10.87 -8.03
CA ASP A 157 -13.40 -10.20 -9.20
C ASP A 157 -13.83 -8.73 -9.28
N MET A 158 -15.08 -8.44 -8.89
CA MET A 158 -15.59 -7.08 -8.80
C MET A 158 -14.87 -6.26 -7.72
N LEU A 159 -14.64 -6.84 -6.53
CA LEU A 159 -13.88 -6.21 -5.45
C LEU A 159 -12.43 -5.92 -5.86
N ASP A 160 -11.77 -6.88 -6.50
CA ASP A 160 -10.40 -6.73 -7.02
C ASP A 160 -10.34 -5.60 -8.06
N THR A 161 -11.33 -5.52 -8.96
CA THR A 161 -11.40 -4.48 -9.99
C THR A 161 -11.65 -3.09 -9.40
N ALA A 162 -12.54 -2.99 -8.42
CA ALA A 162 -12.80 -1.75 -7.68
C ALA A 162 -11.54 -1.26 -6.96
N GLU A 163 -10.81 -2.18 -6.33
CA GLU A 163 -9.56 -1.91 -5.64
C GLU A 163 -8.46 -1.41 -6.60
N ALA A 164 -8.29 -2.08 -7.75
CA ALA A 164 -7.33 -1.67 -8.77
C ALA A 164 -7.60 -0.25 -9.26
N LYS A 165 -8.86 0.08 -9.59
CA LYS A 165 -9.26 1.43 -10.04
C LYS A 165 -8.95 2.51 -9.00
N LEU A 166 -9.25 2.26 -7.73
CA LEU A 166 -8.95 3.21 -6.64
C LEU A 166 -7.44 3.39 -6.41
N PHE A 167 -6.68 2.31 -6.56
CA PHE A 167 -5.22 2.35 -6.42
C PHE A 167 -4.56 3.21 -7.52
N GLU A 168 -5.01 3.08 -8.77
CA GLU A 168 -4.49 3.86 -9.90
C GLU A 168 -4.62 5.37 -9.68
N VAL A 169 -5.76 5.84 -9.16
CA VAL A 169 -5.98 7.27 -8.85
C VAL A 169 -5.00 7.79 -7.80
N THR A 170 -4.65 6.94 -6.83
CA THR A 170 -3.74 7.31 -5.74
C THR A 170 -2.29 7.34 -6.23
N ASN A 171 -1.87 6.36 -7.03
CA ASN A 171 -0.48 6.22 -7.45
C ASN A 171 -0.09 7.18 -8.59
N ASN A 172 -0.99 7.45 -9.54
CA ASN A 172 -0.70 8.30 -10.70
C ASN A 172 -0.44 9.79 -10.36
N ASN A 173 -0.76 10.20 -9.12
CA ASN A 173 -0.69 11.60 -8.68
C ASN A 173 0.30 11.83 -7.52
N MET A 174 0.99 10.78 -7.05
CA MET A 174 2.05 10.89 -6.04
C MET A 174 3.41 10.55 -6.67
N ARG A 175 3.89 11.40 -7.59
CA ARG A 175 5.31 11.36 -7.97
C ARG A 175 6.12 11.87 -6.78
N LYS A 176 6.99 11.03 -6.22
CA LYS A 176 8.08 11.49 -5.36
C LYS A 176 9.16 12.06 -6.27
N ASP A 177 9.47 13.34 -6.10
CA ASP A 177 10.64 13.95 -6.73
C ASP A 177 11.94 13.36 -6.19
N PHE A 178 12.99 13.56 -6.98
CA PHE A 178 14.35 13.17 -6.65
C PHE A 178 14.88 13.99 -5.46
N ASP A 179 15.49 13.33 -4.48
CA ASP A 179 16.23 14.01 -3.43
C ASP A 179 17.64 14.36 -3.95
N ALA A 180 18.05 15.63 -3.85
CA ALA A 180 19.43 16.04 -4.10
C ALA A 180 20.38 15.31 -3.14
N ILE A 181 21.56 14.88 -3.63
CA ILE A 181 22.52 14.09 -2.85
C ILE A 181 22.93 14.78 -1.55
N ASP A 182 23.03 16.11 -1.55
CA ASP A 182 23.40 16.90 -0.37
C ASP A 182 22.40 16.74 0.77
N ASN A 183 21.10 16.74 0.45
CA ASN A 183 20.04 16.53 1.42
C ASN A 183 20.07 15.11 2.00
N VAL A 184 20.37 14.11 1.17
CA VAL A 184 20.52 12.72 1.61
C VAL A 184 21.79 12.54 2.44
N MET A 185 22.89 13.20 2.07
CA MET A 185 24.16 13.15 2.80
C MET A 185 24.03 13.71 4.21
N VAL A 186 23.41 14.88 4.38
CA VAL A 186 23.21 15.48 5.72
C VAL A 186 22.44 14.52 6.63
N LYS A 187 21.35 13.93 6.13
CA LYS A 187 20.56 12.92 6.88
C LYS A 187 21.40 11.67 7.21
N THR A 188 22.19 11.19 6.24
CA THR A 188 23.00 9.97 6.39
C THR A 188 24.13 10.17 7.40
N VAL A 189 24.85 11.30 7.32
CA VAL A 189 25.93 11.64 8.27
C VAL A 189 25.39 11.84 9.68
N GLY A 190 24.23 12.51 9.82
CA GLY A 190 23.56 12.64 11.11
C GLY A 190 23.23 11.29 11.73
N ARG A 191 22.68 10.36 10.94
CA ARG A 191 22.41 8.98 11.40
C ARG A 191 23.70 8.25 11.83
N ILE A 192 24.79 8.39 11.09
CA ILE A 192 26.09 7.78 11.46
C ILE A 192 26.59 8.33 12.81
N GLN A 193 26.48 9.63 13.02
CA GLN A 193 26.88 10.26 14.29
C GLN A 193 26.03 9.77 15.47
N GLU A 194 24.70 9.67 15.29
CA GLU A 194 23.82 9.10 16.31
C GLU A 194 24.20 7.66 16.66
N MET A 195 24.49 6.84 15.64
CA MET A 195 24.87 5.43 15.84
C MET A 195 26.21 5.32 16.58
N ARG A 196 27.18 6.16 16.24
CA ARG A 196 28.48 6.22 16.93
C ARG A 196 28.31 6.60 18.41
N ASN A 197 27.38 7.49 18.73
CA ASN A 197 27.16 7.94 20.09
C ASN A 197 26.41 6.90 20.96
N ARG A 198 25.60 6.02 20.37
CA ARG A 198 24.85 4.99 21.11
C ARG A 198 25.71 3.80 21.56
N ASN A 199 26.88 3.60 20.96
CA ASN A 199 27.79 2.48 21.27
C ASN A 199 27.08 1.10 21.23
N GLU A 200 26.05 0.97 20.37
CA GLU A 200 25.28 -0.25 20.16
C GLU A 200 25.85 -1.03 18.98
N ASP A 201 26.18 -2.30 19.18
CA ASP A 201 26.64 -3.21 18.11
C ASP A 201 25.52 -3.59 17.12
N ILE A 202 24.25 -3.47 17.53
CA ILE A 202 23.08 -3.91 16.74
C ILE A 202 22.25 -2.70 16.32
N THR A 203 22.33 -2.37 15.04
CA THR A 203 21.67 -1.21 14.45
C THR A 203 20.18 -1.46 14.18
N GLY A 204 19.85 -2.67 13.76
CA GLY A 204 18.50 -3.11 13.42
C GLY A 204 17.74 -3.73 14.60
N VAL A 205 16.71 -4.51 14.27
CA VAL A 205 15.98 -5.35 15.22
C VAL A 205 16.83 -6.58 15.55
N PRO A 206 17.11 -6.89 16.83
CA PRO A 206 17.99 -8.01 17.19
C PRO A 206 17.40 -9.35 16.76
N THR A 207 18.23 -10.23 16.23
CA THR A 207 17.80 -11.58 15.81
C THR A 207 17.69 -12.56 16.98
N GLY A 208 18.40 -12.31 18.08
CA GLY A 208 18.54 -13.24 19.21
C GLY A 208 19.66 -14.27 19.01
N PHE A 209 20.35 -14.23 17.87
CA PHE A 209 21.46 -15.12 17.55
C PHE A 209 22.73 -14.27 17.36
N PRO A 210 23.66 -14.22 18.34
CA PRO A 210 24.82 -13.33 18.28
C PRO A 210 25.69 -13.51 17.03
N LYS A 211 25.79 -14.74 16.51
CA LYS A 211 26.52 -15.01 15.26
C LYS A 211 25.83 -14.41 14.04
N LEU A 212 24.50 -14.41 14.02
CA LEU A 212 23.72 -13.82 12.93
C LEU A 212 23.74 -12.29 13.04
N ASP A 213 23.57 -11.74 14.25
CA ASP A 213 23.63 -10.30 14.50
C ASP A 213 24.99 -9.71 14.10
N ARG A 214 26.10 -10.44 14.23
CA ARG A 214 27.42 -9.99 13.75
C ARG A 214 27.50 -9.82 12.23
N VAL A 215 26.66 -10.52 11.48
CA VAL A 215 26.65 -10.47 10.00
C VAL A 215 25.59 -9.49 9.51
N THR A 216 24.41 -9.49 10.14
CA THR A 216 23.27 -8.67 9.71
C THR A 216 23.20 -7.31 10.39
N TYR A 217 23.87 -7.15 11.53
CA TYR A 217 23.70 -6.03 12.45
C TYR A 217 22.23 -5.88 12.91
N GLY A 218 21.51 -7.00 12.98
CA GLY A 218 20.07 -7.06 13.18
C GLY A 218 19.27 -6.84 11.89
N TRP A 219 17.94 -6.94 11.98
CA TRP A 219 17.06 -6.70 10.83
C TRP A 219 16.90 -5.21 10.59
N GLN A 220 17.36 -4.74 9.43
CA GLN A 220 17.34 -3.31 9.11
C GLN A 220 15.95 -2.85 8.68
N SER A 221 15.60 -1.62 9.04
CA SER A 221 14.40 -0.95 8.54
C SER A 221 14.35 -0.97 7.01
N THR A 222 13.14 -1.14 6.48
CA THR A 222 12.85 -1.21 5.03
C THR A 222 13.28 -2.47 4.30
N ASP A 223 13.95 -3.42 4.97
CA ASP A 223 14.37 -4.66 4.35
C ASP A 223 13.25 -5.70 4.23
N LEU A 224 13.32 -6.44 3.12
CA LEU A 224 12.55 -7.65 2.90
C LEU A 224 13.53 -8.82 3.05
N ILE A 225 13.30 -9.64 4.05
CA ILE A 225 14.11 -10.83 4.36
C ILE A 225 13.30 -12.05 3.98
N ILE A 226 13.85 -12.90 3.12
CA ILE A 226 13.20 -14.16 2.73
C ILE A 226 13.80 -15.31 3.54
N LEU A 227 12.96 -15.95 4.35
CA LEU A 227 13.32 -17.18 5.06
C LEU A 227 12.78 -18.38 4.30
N ALA A 228 13.65 -19.04 3.53
CA ALA A 228 13.28 -20.19 2.72
C ALA A 228 13.80 -21.50 3.34
N ALA A 229 12.92 -22.49 3.48
CA ALA A 229 13.29 -23.82 3.94
C ALA A 229 12.36 -24.89 3.37
N ARG A 230 12.78 -26.16 3.46
CA ARG A 230 11.92 -27.30 3.14
C ARG A 230 10.89 -27.55 4.25
N PRO A 231 9.78 -28.25 3.94
CA PRO A 231 8.85 -28.75 4.95
C PRO A 231 9.58 -29.54 6.05
N SER A 232 9.09 -29.42 7.28
CA SER A 232 9.61 -30.13 8.46
C SER A 232 11.04 -29.78 8.90
N VAL A 233 11.74 -28.85 8.24
CA VAL A 233 13.08 -28.37 8.67
C VAL A 233 13.00 -27.45 9.89
N GLY A 234 11.81 -26.92 10.22
CA GLY A 234 11.61 -26.04 11.37
C GLY A 234 11.57 -24.55 11.04
N LYS A 235 11.18 -24.20 9.81
CA LYS A 235 11.03 -22.82 9.33
C LYS A 235 10.20 -21.93 10.26
N THR A 236 8.99 -22.37 10.60
CA THR A 236 8.10 -21.66 11.55
C THR A 236 8.71 -21.62 12.96
N ALA A 237 9.38 -22.69 13.39
CA ALA A 237 10.04 -22.70 14.69
C ALA A 237 11.17 -21.66 14.77
N PHE A 238 11.96 -21.52 13.70
CA PHE A 238 12.97 -20.47 13.61
C PHE A 238 12.34 -19.07 13.58
N ALA A 239 11.30 -18.85 12.78
CA ALA A 239 10.59 -17.57 12.73
C ALA A 239 9.98 -17.16 14.08
N LEU A 240 9.37 -18.10 14.81
CA LEU A 240 8.85 -17.84 16.16
C LEU A 240 9.96 -17.48 17.14
N ASN A 241 11.15 -18.09 17.03
CA ASN A 241 12.30 -17.71 17.84
C ASN A 241 12.81 -16.30 17.53
N LEU A 242 12.81 -15.89 16.25
CA LEU A 242 13.15 -14.52 15.86
C LEU A 242 12.13 -13.52 16.43
N ALA A 243 10.83 -13.82 16.29
CA ALA A 243 9.75 -13.00 16.83
C ALA A 243 9.86 -12.84 18.35
N ARG A 244 10.03 -13.95 19.06
CA ARG A 244 10.21 -13.97 20.52
C ARG A 244 11.43 -13.15 20.93
N SER A 245 12.57 -13.35 20.28
CA SER A 245 13.82 -12.67 20.63
C SER A 245 13.76 -11.17 20.41
N ALA A 246 13.09 -10.73 19.34
CA ALA A 246 12.85 -9.31 19.09
C ALA A 246 11.90 -8.69 20.12
N ALA A 247 10.82 -9.38 20.48
CA ALA A 247 9.81 -8.89 21.42
C ALA A 247 10.32 -8.84 22.87
N LEU A 248 11.08 -9.87 23.30
CA LEU A 248 11.58 -10.04 24.66
C LEU A 248 13.04 -9.56 24.82
N HIS A 249 13.58 -8.79 23.87
CA HIS A 249 14.96 -8.35 23.95
C HIS A 249 15.19 -7.48 25.21
N PRO A 250 16.22 -7.76 26.05
CA PRO A 250 16.38 -7.07 27.34
C PRO A 250 16.53 -5.56 27.27
N THR A 251 17.17 -5.04 26.22
CA THR A 251 17.47 -3.61 26.06
C THR A 251 16.71 -2.93 24.92
N LYS A 252 16.08 -3.71 24.03
CA LYS A 252 15.49 -3.21 22.78
C LYS A 252 14.21 -3.99 22.41
N PRO A 253 13.21 -4.07 23.31
CA PRO A 253 11.98 -4.79 23.04
C PRO A 253 11.28 -4.14 21.86
N THR A 254 10.97 -4.94 20.84
CA THR A 254 10.41 -4.47 19.57
C THR A 254 9.05 -5.11 19.34
N GLY A 255 8.05 -4.29 19.01
CA GLY A 255 6.73 -4.82 18.66
C GLY A 255 6.77 -5.69 17.41
N VAL A 256 6.18 -6.88 17.46
CA VAL A 256 6.21 -7.87 16.37
C VAL A 256 4.80 -8.17 15.88
N GLY A 257 4.56 -7.96 14.58
CA GLY A 257 3.38 -8.48 13.89
C GLY A 257 3.67 -9.85 13.29
N PHE A 258 2.83 -10.85 13.53
CA PHE A 258 2.97 -12.20 12.98
C PHE A 258 1.70 -12.58 12.22
N PHE A 259 1.82 -12.75 10.91
CA PHE A 259 0.75 -13.25 10.05
C PHE A 259 0.94 -14.73 9.81
N SER A 260 -0.06 -15.53 10.18
CA SER A 260 -0.04 -16.98 10.11
C SER A 260 -1.14 -17.48 9.19
N LEU A 261 -0.77 -17.96 8.02
CA LEU A 261 -1.67 -18.41 6.97
C LEU A 261 -1.92 -19.92 7.02
N GLU A 262 -1.07 -20.69 7.71
CA GLU A 262 -1.23 -22.15 7.88
C GLU A 262 -1.73 -22.54 9.28
N MET A 263 -1.23 -21.86 10.30
CA MET A 263 -1.38 -22.28 11.69
C MET A 263 -2.29 -21.33 12.45
N SER A 264 -3.08 -21.88 13.37
CA SER A 264 -3.89 -21.03 14.26
C SER A 264 -3.02 -20.31 15.29
N SER A 265 -3.50 -19.17 15.77
CA SER A 265 -2.85 -18.39 16.82
C SER A 265 -2.55 -19.24 18.07
N GLY A 266 -3.49 -20.12 18.44
CA GLY A 266 -3.31 -21.03 19.58
C GLY A 266 -2.13 -21.98 19.42
N GLN A 267 -1.94 -22.55 18.22
CA GLN A 267 -0.80 -23.44 17.94
C GLN A 267 0.54 -22.69 17.98
N LEU A 268 0.57 -21.44 17.49
CA LEU A 268 1.77 -20.60 17.58
C LEU A 268 2.11 -20.25 19.02
N VAL A 269 1.11 -19.85 19.82
CA VAL A 269 1.30 -19.52 21.24
C VAL A 269 1.80 -20.73 22.03
N GLN A 270 1.27 -21.94 21.79
CA GLN A 270 1.79 -23.15 22.43
C GLN A 270 3.28 -23.38 22.15
N ARG A 271 3.73 -23.10 20.91
CA ARG A 271 5.15 -23.22 20.54
C ARG A 271 6.02 -22.16 21.20
N ILE A 272 5.54 -20.91 21.29
CA ILE A 272 6.25 -19.84 22.01
C ILE A 272 6.35 -20.17 23.50
N LEU A 273 5.26 -20.62 24.12
CA LEU A 273 5.23 -21.05 25.51
C LEU A 273 6.18 -22.22 25.77
N SER A 274 6.21 -23.22 24.89
CA SER A 274 7.16 -24.34 24.98
C SER A 274 8.61 -23.83 24.94
N ALA A 275 8.92 -22.91 24.03
CA ALA A 275 10.25 -22.34 23.89
C ALA A 275 10.67 -21.47 25.09
N GLU A 276 9.73 -20.76 25.72
CA GLU A 276 10.01 -19.87 26.85
C GLU A 276 10.01 -20.59 28.21
N SER A 277 9.09 -21.53 28.38
CA SER A 277 8.98 -22.32 29.62
C SER A 277 9.96 -23.50 29.66
N GLU A 278 10.61 -23.86 28.55
CA GLU A 278 11.50 -25.03 28.44
C GLU A 278 10.78 -26.36 28.70
N ILE A 279 9.46 -26.40 28.47
CA ILE A 279 8.63 -27.60 28.62
C ILE A 279 8.36 -28.19 27.23
N HIS A 280 8.42 -29.52 27.11
CA HIS A 280 8.13 -30.20 25.86
C HIS A 280 6.74 -29.85 25.31
N LEU A 281 6.69 -29.46 24.03
CA LEU A 281 5.46 -29.07 23.34
C LEU A 281 4.36 -30.14 23.46
N GLU A 282 4.72 -31.43 23.40
CA GLU A 282 3.75 -32.53 23.52
C GLU A 282 2.97 -32.49 24.85
N LYS A 283 3.64 -32.18 25.97
CA LYS A 283 2.98 -32.07 27.28
C LYS A 283 2.02 -30.91 27.31
N ILE A 284 2.42 -29.76 26.77
CA ILE A 284 1.59 -28.55 26.66
C ILE A 284 0.38 -28.82 25.78
N SER A 285 0.58 -29.36 24.56
CA SER A 285 -0.50 -29.63 23.62
C SER A 285 -1.47 -30.71 24.10
N ARG A 286 -1.02 -31.65 24.94
CA ARG A 286 -1.88 -32.69 25.56
C ARG A 286 -2.49 -32.25 26.90
N GLY A 287 -2.06 -31.12 27.47
CA GLY A 287 -2.45 -30.70 28.81
C GLY A 287 -2.00 -31.64 29.94
N LYS A 288 -0.98 -32.46 29.69
CA LYS A 288 -0.44 -33.45 30.65
C LYS A 288 0.84 -32.91 31.28
N LEU A 289 0.67 -31.94 32.18
CA LEU A 289 1.75 -31.28 32.90
C LEU A 289 1.74 -31.73 34.36
N GLU A 290 2.91 -31.96 34.93
CA GLU A 290 3.03 -32.13 36.38
C GLU A 290 2.85 -30.77 37.08
N GLU A 291 2.49 -30.77 38.37
CA GLU A 291 2.25 -29.54 39.14
C GLU A 291 3.44 -28.56 39.07
N HIS A 292 4.66 -29.09 39.15
CA HIS A 292 5.87 -28.26 39.07
C HIS A 292 6.08 -27.67 37.66
N GLU A 293 5.73 -28.41 36.60
CA GLU A 293 5.77 -27.94 35.21
C GLU A 293 4.68 -26.88 34.97
N MET A 294 3.51 -27.04 35.58
CA MET A 294 2.43 -26.05 35.50
C MET A 294 2.87 -24.72 36.13
N GLN A 295 3.51 -24.77 37.31
CA GLN A 295 4.09 -23.57 37.93
C GLN A 295 5.17 -22.93 37.05
N GLN A 296 6.03 -23.74 36.42
CA GLN A 296 7.04 -23.27 35.48
C GLN A 296 6.43 -22.62 34.24
N LEU A 297 5.36 -23.20 33.68
CA LEU A 297 4.64 -22.66 32.52
C LEU A 297 4.07 -21.27 32.83
N TYR A 298 3.42 -21.09 33.98
CA TYR A 298 2.88 -19.80 34.38
C TYR A 298 4.01 -18.78 34.62
N LYS A 299 4.98 -19.13 35.47
CA LYS A 299 6.02 -18.19 35.92
C LYS A 299 7.01 -17.80 34.83
N LYS A 300 7.49 -18.76 34.03
CA LYS A 300 8.46 -18.50 32.95
C LYS A 300 7.77 -18.15 31.63
N GLY A 301 6.71 -18.86 31.27
CA GLY A 301 6.04 -18.70 29.98
C GLY A 301 5.02 -17.56 29.98
N VAL A 302 3.94 -17.72 30.75
CA VAL A 302 2.77 -16.82 30.70
C VAL A 302 3.13 -15.41 31.15
N ASP A 303 3.77 -15.24 32.30
CA ASP A 303 4.06 -13.92 32.86
C ASP A 303 4.96 -13.08 31.94
N ARG A 304 6.00 -13.70 31.36
CA ARG A 304 6.87 -13.03 30.39
C ARG A 304 6.15 -12.71 29.09
N LEU A 305 5.42 -13.67 28.55
CA LEU A 305 4.74 -13.50 27.26
C LEU A 305 3.61 -12.47 27.34
N ASN A 306 2.95 -12.32 28.49
CA ASN A 306 1.89 -11.32 28.69
C ASN A 306 2.39 -9.88 28.55
N THR A 307 3.68 -9.64 28.83
CA THR A 307 4.32 -8.33 28.65
C THR A 307 4.93 -8.13 27.27
N ALA A 308 4.99 -9.17 26.44
CA ALA A 308 5.65 -9.14 25.13
C ALA A 308 4.75 -8.46 24.08
N PRO A 309 5.26 -7.49 23.30
CA PRO A 309 4.48 -6.81 22.27
C PRO A 309 4.38 -7.67 20.98
N ILE A 310 3.74 -8.84 21.06
CA ILE A 310 3.52 -9.76 19.94
C ILE A 310 2.04 -9.72 19.52
N TYR A 311 1.79 -9.43 18.25
CA TYR A 311 0.45 -9.32 17.67
C TYR A 311 0.29 -10.37 16.57
N ILE A 312 -0.65 -11.30 16.73
CA ILE A 312 -0.85 -12.41 15.80
C ILE A 312 -2.15 -12.19 15.00
N ASP A 313 -2.10 -12.50 13.71
CA ASP A 313 -3.25 -12.58 12.83
C ASP A 313 -3.21 -13.92 12.09
N ASP A 314 -4.21 -14.78 12.33
CA ASP A 314 -4.33 -16.11 11.72
C ASP A 314 -5.45 -16.21 10.68
N SER A 315 -5.82 -15.08 10.06
CA SER A 315 -6.85 -15.06 9.02
C SER A 315 -6.39 -15.87 7.80
N ALA A 316 -7.18 -16.87 7.40
CA ALA A 316 -6.95 -17.65 6.20
C ALA A 316 -7.26 -16.86 4.92
N GLY A 317 -6.58 -17.19 3.82
CA GLY A 317 -6.89 -16.64 2.49
C GLY A 317 -6.58 -15.14 2.31
N LEU A 318 -5.67 -14.59 3.12
CA LEU A 318 -5.29 -13.17 3.04
C LEU A 318 -4.69 -12.81 1.67
N ASN A 319 -5.33 -11.89 0.96
CA ASN A 319 -4.75 -11.27 -0.22
C ASN A 319 -3.69 -10.22 0.17
N ILE A 320 -2.89 -9.76 -0.79
CA ILE A 320 -1.79 -8.80 -0.54
C ILE A 320 -2.29 -7.45 -0.01
N PHE A 321 -3.48 -7.02 -0.40
CA PHE A 321 -4.02 -5.73 -0.01
C PHE A 321 -4.55 -5.71 1.41
N GLU A 322 -5.30 -6.74 1.81
CA GLU A 322 -5.75 -6.99 3.17
C GLU A 322 -4.54 -7.09 4.12
N LEU A 323 -3.49 -7.80 3.70
CA LEU A 323 -2.23 -7.86 4.43
C LEU A 323 -1.64 -6.45 4.63
N ARG A 324 -1.54 -5.64 3.58
CA ARG A 324 -1.03 -4.26 3.67
C ARG A 324 -1.86 -3.41 4.60
N ALA A 325 -3.20 -3.46 4.50
CA ALA A 325 -4.10 -2.71 5.36
C ALA A 325 -3.95 -3.11 6.84
N LYS A 326 -3.82 -4.41 7.12
CA LYS A 326 -3.56 -4.93 8.47
C LYS A 326 -2.19 -4.51 8.99
N CYS A 327 -1.14 -4.57 8.17
CA CYS A 327 0.20 -4.10 8.53
C CYS A 327 0.22 -2.60 8.88
N ARG A 328 -0.45 -1.76 8.07
CA ARG A 328 -0.62 -0.32 8.35
C ARG A 328 -1.33 -0.10 9.68
N ARG A 329 -2.46 -0.80 9.90
CA ARG A 329 -3.20 -0.73 11.18
C ARG A 329 -2.34 -1.15 12.37
N MET A 330 -1.57 -2.24 12.25
CA MET A 330 -0.65 -2.69 13.31
C MET A 330 0.45 -1.65 13.57
N LYS A 331 1.01 -1.04 12.51
CA LYS A 331 2.03 0.01 12.65
C LYS A 331 1.48 1.24 13.36
N THR A 332 0.30 1.72 12.97
CA THR A 332 -0.30 2.91 13.59
C THR A 332 -0.77 2.66 15.02
N ARG A 333 -1.39 1.50 15.29
CA ARG A 333 -2.00 1.22 16.60
C ARG A 333 -1.01 0.73 17.65
N TYR A 334 -0.04 -0.08 17.24
CA TYR A 334 0.87 -0.78 18.15
C TYR A 334 2.34 -0.47 17.91
N ASN A 335 2.67 0.38 16.93
CA ASN A 335 4.03 0.73 16.55
C ASN A 335 4.94 -0.49 16.32
N VAL A 336 4.45 -1.50 15.60
CA VAL A 336 5.26 -2.69 15.26
C VAL A 336 6.57 -2.28 14.57
N GLY A 337 7.66 -2.92 14.98
CA GLY A 337 9.02 -2.72 14.47
C GLY A 337 9.56 -3.92 13.72
N LEU A 338 8.84 -5.05 13.67
CA LEU A 338 9.14 -6.22 12.85
C LEU A 338 7.83 -6.88 12.41
N ILE A 339 7.77 -7.33 11.15
CA ILE A 339 6.64 -8.10 10.63
C ILE A 339 7.14 -9.46 10.13
N LEU A 340 6.49 -10.54 10.53
CA LEU A 340 6.71 -11.89 10.01
C LEU A 340 5.45 -12.39 9.30
N ILE A 341 5.63 -13.07 8.17
CA ILE A 341 4.52 -13.61 7.36
C ILE A 341 4.83 -15.07 7.02
N ASP A 342 4.05 -16.01 7.56
CA ASP A 342 4.15 -17.46 7.33
C ASP A 342 2.88 -18.01 6.65
N TYR A 343 2.85 -18.42 5.38
CA TYR A 343 3.87 -18.45 4.33
C TYR A 343 3.32 -17.81 3.05
N LEU A 344 4.19 -17.16 2.29
CA LEU A 344 3.82 -16.33 1.12
C LEU A 344 2.99 -17.03 0.04
N GLN A 345 3.13 -18.35 -0.13
CA GLN A 345 2.51 -19.05 -1.26
C GLN A 345 1.05 -19.47 -0.99
N LEU A 346 0.48 -19.16 0.19
CA LEU A 346 -0.98 -19.20 0.43
C LEU A 346 -1.67 -17.87 0.16
N MET A 347 -0.91 -16.81 -0.10
CA MET A 347 -1.53 -15.55 -0.52
C MET A 347 -2.06 -15.77 -1.93
N SER A 348 -3.38 -15.80 -2.07
CA SER A 348 -4.06 -15.88 -3.35
C SER A 348 -3.72 -14.64 -4.17
N GLY A 349 -3.05 -14.81 -5.30
CA GLY A 349 -3.13 -13.87 -6.40
C GLY A 349 -4.40 -14.18 -7.20
N SER A 350 -5.01 -13.12 -7.70
CA SER A 350 -6.24 -13.12 -8.46
C SER A 350 -6.27 -14.22 -9.52
N SER A 351 -7.46 -14.79 -9.67
CA SER A 351 -7.90 -16.02 -10.34
C SER A 351 -7.54 -16.21 -11.82
N ASP A 352 -6.33 -15.89 -12.28
CA ASP A 352 -5.92 -16.13 -13.66
C ASP A 352 -5.33 -17.55 -13.79
N ARG A 353 -6.14 -18.49 -14.31
CA ARG A 353 -5.78 -19.91 -14.53
C ARG A 353 -4.55 -20.14 -15.43
N ASN A 354 -3.97 -19.09 -16.00
CA ASN A 354 -2.76 -19.11 -16.84
C ASN A 354 -1.58 -18.30 -16.26
N SER A 355 -1.69 -17.73 -15.05
CA SER A 355 -0.57 -16.99 -14.47
C SER A 355 0.53 -17.96 -13.99
N ASN A 356 1.75 -17.69 -14.42
CA ASN A 356 2.90 -18.49 -14.05
C ASN A 356 3.21 -18.22 -12.57
N ARG A 357 3.13 -19.23 -11.69
CA ARG A 357 3.27 -19.08 -10.23
C ARG A 357 4.54 -18.33 -9.80
N GLU A 358 5.59 -18.39 -10.61
CA GLU A 358 6.83 -17.62 -10.42
C GLU A 358 6.61 -16.09 -10.56
N GLN A 359 5.77 -15.66 -11.51
CA GLN A 359 5.43 -14.25 -11.72
C GLN A 359 4.60 -13.70 -10.55
N GLU A 360 3.69 -14.52 -10.03
CA GLU A 360 2.86 -14.20 -8.86
C GLU A 360 3.72 -13.98 -7.61
N ILE A 361 4.64 -14.91 -7.31
CA ILE A 361 5.60 -14.78 -6.21
C ILE A 361 6.52 -13.55 -6.41
N SER A 362 6.92 -13.27 -7.65
CA SER A 362 7.71 -12.09 -7.98
C SER A 362 6.95 -10.79 -7.73
N LYS A 363 5.64 -10.75 -8.05
CA LYS A 363 4.75 -9.62 -7.75
C LYS A 363 4.61 -9.42 -6.25
N ILE A 364 4.27 -10.47 -5.51
CA ILE A 364 4.13 -10.43 -4.04
C ILE A 364 5.43 -9.94 -3.38
N SER A 365 6.59 -10.44 -3.83
CA SER A 365 7.88 -10.01 -3.30
C SER A 365 8.15 -8.52 -3.52
N ARG A 366 7.80 -7.98 -4.69
CA ARG A 366 7.90 -6.54 -4.97
C ARG A 366 6.95 -5.73 -4.09
N ASP A 367 5.72 -6.19 -3.93
CA ASP A 367 4.71 -5.52 -3.11
C ASP A 367 5.12 -5.48 -1.63
N LEU A 368 5.69 -6.57 -1.11
CA LEU A 368 6.22 -6.63 0.25
C LEU A 368 7.45 -5.76 0.45
N LYS A 369 8.36 -5.67 -0.54
CA LYS A 369 9.48 -4.72 -0.46
C LYS A 369 8.98 -3.28 -0.48
N GLY A 370 7.94 -2.98 -1.26
CA GLY A 370 7.24 -1.71 -1.25
C GLY A 370 6.66 -1.40 0.13
N LEU A 371 5.95 -2.36 0.72
CA LEU A 371 5.38 -2.23 2.07
C LEU A 371 6.45 -2.02 3.16
N ALA A 372 7.57 -2.75 3.10
CA ALA A 372 8.68 -2.58 4.05
C ALA A 372 9.25 -1.15 4.01
N LYS A 373 9.46 -0.62 2.79
CA LYS A 373 9.89 0.77 2.57
C LYS A 373 8.86 1.78 3.06
N GLU A 374 7.59 1.55 2.76
CA GLU A 374 6.47 2.41 3.15
C GLU A 374 6.35 2.53 4.68
N LEU A 375 6.42 1.41 5.40
CA LEU A 375 6.26 1.35 6.85
C LEU A 375 7.55 1.66 7.63
N GLY A 376 8.72 1.64 6.97
CA GLY A 376 10.01 1.80 7.64
C GLY A 376 10.39 0.61 8.53
N VAL A 377 9.88 -0.59 8.24
CA VAL A 377 9.95 -1.78 9.12
C VAL A 377 10.53 -2.98 8.35
N PRO A 378 11.41 -3.81 8.94
CA PRO A 378 11.82 -5.09 8.37
C PRO A 378 10.64 -6.05 8.25
N ILE A 379 10.52 -6.71 7.09
CA ILE A 379 9.53 -7.76 6.84
C ILE A 379 10.28 -9.07 6.59
N ILE A 380 10.01 -10.09 7.41
CA ILE A 380 10.50 -11.45 7.23
C ILE A 380 9.39 -12.29 6.63
N ALA A 381 9.57 -12.69 5.38
CA ALA A 381 8.60 -13.48 4.66
C ALA A 381 9.08 -14.92 4.50
N LEU A 382 8.23 -15.85 4.93
CA LEU A 382 8.54 -17.26 4.97
C LEU A 382 8.18 -17.88 3.60
N SER A 383 9.17 -18.46 2.90
CA SER A 383 8.98 -19.17 1.63
C SER A 383 9.27 -20.68 1.73
N GLN A 384 8.51 -21.52 1.03
CA GLN A 384 8.75 -22.97 0.99
C GLN A 384 9.52 -23.33 -0.28
N LEU A 385 10.59 -24.12 -0.13
CA LEU A 385 11.41 -24.58 -1.25
C LEU A 385 10.77 -25.77 -1.98
N SER A 386 11.02 -25.85 -3.29
CA SER A 386 10.67 -27.00 -4.13
C SER A 386 11.39 -28.28 -3.67
N ARG A 387 10.73 -29.44 -3.85
CA ARG A 387 11.33 -30.77 -3.61
C ARG A 387 12.42 -31.14 -4.63
N GLU A 388 12.59 -30.36 -5.70
CA GLU A 388 13.62 -30.62 -6.73
C GLU A 388 15.06 -30.54 -6.20
N VAL A 389 15.29 -29.82 -5.10
CA VAL A 389 16.61 -29.77 -4.44
C VAL A 389 17.06 -31.15 -3.96
N GLU A 390 16.13 -32.08 -3.72
CA GLU A 390 16.42 -33.47 -3.31
C GLU A 390 16.86 -34.35 -4.49
N LYS A 391 16.52 -33.97 -5.72
CA LYS A 391 16.96 -34.68 -6.94
C LYS A 391 18.40 -34.34 -7.33
N ARG A 392 19.01 -33.32 -6.69
CA ARG A 392 20.42 -32.95 -6.91
C ARG A 392 21.34 -33.96 -6.22
N LYS A 393 22.37 -34.43 -6.95
CA LYS A 393 23.37 -35.39 -6.44
C LYS A 393 23.99 -34.90 -5.13
N GLU A 394 24.34 -35.84 -4.25
CA GLU A 394 24.91 -35.56 -2.94
C GLU A 394 26.11 -34.62 -3.03
N GLY A 395 26.05 -33.49 -2.31
CA GLY A 395 27.10 -32.46 -2.27
C GLY A 395 26.62 -31.03 -2.59
N MET A 396 25.56 -30.87 -3.39
CA MET A 396 25.01 -29.54 -3.76
C MET A 396 23.53 -29.40 -3.42
N LYS A 397 23.19 -29.55 -2.13
CA LYS A 397 21.83 -29.33 -1.58
C LYS A 397 21.61 -27.89 -1.09
N ILE A 398 22.32 -26.92 -1.68
CA ILE A 398 22.10 -25.49 -1.44
C ILE A 398 21.11 -24.99 -2.52
N PRO A 399 19.97 -24.39 -2.14
CA PRO A 399 19.08 -23.72 -3.09
C PRO A 399 19.83 -22.57 -3.79
N GLN A 400 19.63 -22.40 -5.10
CA GLN A 400 20.10 -21.17 -5.78
C GLN A 400 19.17 -20.02 -5.45
#